data_AF-A0A9D4YM21-F1
#
_entry.id   AF-A0A9D4YM21-F1
#
_cell.length_a   1.000
_cell.length_b   1.000
_cell.length_c   1.000
_cell.angle_alpha   90.00
_cell.angle_beta   90.00
_cell.angle_gamma   90.00
#
_symmetry.space_group_name_H-M   'P 1'
#
loop_
_entity.id
_entity.type
_entity.pdbx_description
1 polymer ?
#
loop_
_entity_poly.entity_id
_entity_poly.type
_entity_poly.pdbx_seq_one_letter_code
_entity_poly.pdbx_strand_id
1 'polypeptide(L)' 'MDFEEFCVVALSVYQLEALDRWEQHARCAYEIFEKDRNQAIVIEELASELGLGPSIPVHVVLHDWIRHTDGMLSFLGFV' A
#
# COMPACT_ATOMS: atom_id res chain seq x y z
N MET A 1 19.27 -8.20 -20.57
CA MET A 1 18.23 -7.18 -20.70
C MET A 1 18.79 -6.12 -21.62
N ASP A 2 18.31 -6.08 -22.85
CA ASP A 2 18.81 -5.18 -23.89
C ASP A 2 18.05 -3.83 -23.88
N PHE A 3 18.59 -2.77 -24.49
CA PHE A 3 17.98 -1.43 -24.45
C PHE A 3 16.57 -1.40 -25.08
N GLU A 4 16.34 -2.15 -26.15
CA GLU A 4 15.01 -2.32 -26.75
C GLU A 4 14.04 -3.06 -25.81
N GLU A 5 14.53 -4.07 -25.09
CA GLU A 5 13.76 -4.82 -24.11
C GLU A 5 13.34 -3.92 -22.93
N PHE A 6 14.23 -3.01 -22.50
CA PHE A 6 13.92 -1.97 -21.51
C PHE A 6 12.89 -0.96 -22.03
N CYS A 7 13.00 -0.51 -23.28
CA CYS A 7 12.03 0.43 -23.87
C CYS A 7 10.64 -0.18 -24.04
N VAL A 8 10.52 -1.46 -24.41
CA VAL A 8 9.24 -2.18 -24.50
C VAL A 8 8.58 -2.29 -23.12
N VAL A 9 9.37 -2.61 -22.09
CA VAL A 9 8.87 -2.70 -20.70
C VAL A 9 8.47 -1.33 -20.16
N ALA A 10 9.23 -0.26 -20.48
CA ALA A 10 8.93 1.10 -20.09
C ALA A 10 7.69 1.70 -20.80
N LEU A 11 7.45 1.33 -22.06
CA LEU A 11 6.22 1.69 -22.80
C LEU A 11 4.98 0.92 -22.34
N SER A 12 5.17 -0.25 -21.72
CA SER A 12 4.10 -1.12 -21.19
C SER A 12 3.55 -0.67 -19.83
N VAL A 13 4.14 0.35 -19.20
CA VAL A 13 3.64 0.92 -17.93
C VAL A 13 2.18 1.39 -18.09
N TYR A 14 1.87 2.06 -19.21
CA TYR A 14 0.50 2.48 -19.54
C TYR A 14 -0.47 1.32 -19.84
N GLN A 15 0.03 0.14 -20.23
CA GLN A 15 -0.79 -1.06 -20.44
C GLN A 15 -0.99 -1.87 -19.16
N LEU A 16 -0.06 -1.78 -18.20
CA LEU A 16 -0.18 -2.33 -16.85
C LEU A 16 -1.16 -1.51 -15.99
N GLU A 17 -1.22 -0.19 -16.21
CA GLU A 17 -2.19 0.72 -15.61
C GLU A 17 -3.62 0.49 -16.13
N ALA A 18 -3.80 -0.19 -17.26
CA ALA A 18 -5.10 -0.53 -17.82
C ALA A 18 -5.73 -1.75 -17.10
N LEU A 19 -6.29 -1.47 -15.93
CA LEU A 19 -7.66 -1.84 -15.52
C LEU A 19 -8.01 -3.19 -14.90
N ASP A 20 -7.13 -4.20 -14.78
CA ASP A 20 -7.47 -5.40 -13.96
C ASP A 20 -6.27 -6.07 -13.30
N ARG A 21 -5.10 -5.99 -13.93
CA ARG A 21 -3.91 -6.65 -13.41
C ARG A 21 -3.37 -5.93 -12.18
N TRP A 22 -3.30 -4.60 -12.15
CA TRP A 22 -2.78 -3.87 -10.98
C TRP A 22 -3.53 -4.24 -9.69
N GLU A 23 -4.86 -4.28 -9.73
CA GLU A 23 -5.68 -4.63 -8.58
C GLU A 23 -5.47 -6.09 -8.14
N GLN A 24 -5.35 -7.02 -9.10
CA GLN A 24 -5.00 -8.41 -8.82
C GLN A 24 -3.60 -8.56 -8.20
N HIS A 25 -2.61 -7.81 -8.69
CA HIS A 25 -1.25 -7.84 -8.16
C HIS A 25 -1.19 -7.21 -6.77
N ALA A 26 -1.89 -6.11 -6.54
CA ALA A 26 -2.01 -5.48 -5.24
C ALA A 26 -2.67 -6.43 -4.22
N ARG A 27 -3.75 -7.12 -4.60
CA ARG A 27 -4.39 -8.13 -3.73
C ARG A 27 -3.47 -9.29 -3.42
N CYS A 28 -2.79 -9.86 -4.42
CA CYS A 28 -1.84 -10.95 -4.19
C CYS A 28 -0.68 -10.50 -3.28
N ALA A 29 -0.16 -9.30 -3.46
CA ALA A 29 0.87 -8.73 -2.59
C ALA A 29 0.35 -8.51 -1.17
N TYR A 30 -0.89 -8.04 -1.02
CA TYR A 30 -1.52 -7.87 0.28
C TYR A 30 -1.75 -9.21 0.99
N GLU A 31 -2.15 -10.29 0.31
CA GLU A 31 -2.30 -11.61 0.93
C GLU A 31 -0.99 -12.14 1.51
N ILE A 32 0.13 -11.91 0.81
CA ILE A 32 1.47 -12.28 1.30
C ILE A 32 1.86 -11.38 2.49
N PHE A 33 1.65 -10.07 2.36
CA PHE A 33 1.91 -9.11 3.43
C PHE A 33 1.09 -9.44 4.69
N GLU A 34 -0.21 -9.70 4.54
CA GLU A 34 -1.15 -10.05 5.60
C GLU A 34 -0.67 -11.23 6.43
N LYS A 35 -0.11 -12.25 5.76
CA LYS A 35 0.35 -13.47 6.41
C LYS A 35 1.70 -13.32 7.10
N ASP A 36 2.65 -12.64 6.44
CA ASP A 36 4.06 -12.73 6.82
C ASP A 36 4.60 -11.45 7.50
N ARG A 37 3.91 -10.31 7.34
CA ARG A 37 4.43 -8.98 7.69
C ARG A 37 3.42 -8.04 8.32
N ASN A 38 2.12 -8.27 8.17
CA ASN A 38 1.11 -7.41 8.77
C ASN A 38 1.06 -7.68 10.27
N GLN A 39 1.10 -6.60 11.03
CA GLN A 39 1.16 -6.62 12.48
C GLN A 39 0.46 -5.37 13.01
N ALA A 40 0.10 -5.39 14.29
CA ALA A 40 -0.53 -4.24 14.92
C ALA A 40 0.34 -2.99 14.75
N ILE A 41 -0.28 -1.89 14.33
CA ILE A 41 0.38 -0.63 14.03
C ILE A 41 0.28 0.30 15.23
N VAL A 42 1.42 0.90 15.61
CA VAL A 42 1.43 2.04 16.52
C VAL A 42 1.13 3.30 15.71
N ILE A 43 -0.03 3.92 15.97
CA ILE A 43 -0.56 5.04 15.19
C ILE A 43 0.42 6.22 15.16
N GLU A 44 1.09 6.48 16.28
CA GLU A 44 2.06 7.57 16.43
C GLU A 44 3.31 7.34 15.57
N GLU A 45 3.78 6.09 15.47
CA GLU A 45 4.93 5.74 14.64
C GLU A 45 4.57 5.90 13.16
N LEU A 46 3.42 5.36 12.74
CA LEU A 46 2.93 5.51 11.38
C LEU A 46 2.72 7.00 11.02
N ALA A 47 2.15 7.80 11.92
CA ALA A 47 1.99 9.23 11.71
C ALA A 47 3.34 9.96 11.53
N SER A 48 4.34 9.58 12.32
CA SER A 48 5.70 10.13 12.20
C SER A 48 6.35 9.76 10.87
N GLU A 49 6.25 8.50 10.44
CA GLU A 49 6.78 8.03 9.16
C GLU A 49 6.11 8.75 7.97
N LEU A 50 4.80 9.04 8.07
CA LEU A 50 4.04 9.78 7.07
C LEU A 50 4.24 11.30 7.15
N GLY A 51 5.04 11.80 8.10
CA GLY A 51 5.28 13.23 8.29
C GLY A 51 4.03 14.02 8.71
N LEU A 52 3.05 13.34 9.32
CA LEU A 52 1.84 13.99 9.81
C LEU A 52 2.18 14.80 11.06
N GLY A 53 2.04 16.13 10.95
CA GLY A 53 2.26 17.03 12.07
C GLY A 53 1.22 16.85 13.19
N PRO A 54 1.50 17.32 14.42
CA PRO A 54 0.63 17.14 15.59
C PRO A 54 -0.74 17.84 15.47
N SER A 55 -0.93 18.69 14.47
CA SER A 55 -2.19 19.38 14.18
C SER A 55 -3.15 18.57 13.32
N ILE A 56 -2.71 17.44 12.76
CA ILE A 56 -3.54 16.56 11.93
C ILE A 56 -4.24 15.57 12.86
N PRO A 57 -5.57 15.38 12.75
CA PRO A 57 -6.28 14.35 13.50
C PRO A 57 -5.97 12.97 12.92
N VAL A 58 -4.79 12.43 13.24
CA VAL A 58 -4.24 11.20 12.65
C VAL A 58 -5.16 9.99 12.81
N HIS A 59 -5.90 9.91 13.92
CA HIS A 59 -6.89 8.86 14.16
C HIS A 59 -8.09 8.92 13.20
N VAL A 60 -8.41 10.10 12.65
CA VAL A 60 -9.47 10.27 11.64
C VAL A 60 -8.92 9.95 10.25
N VAL A 61 -7.70 10.41 9.96
CA VAL A 61 -7.06 10.19 8.65
C VAL A 61 -6.75 8.71 8.42
N LEU A 62 -6.30 8.01 9.45
CA LEU A 62 -5.89 6.60 9.38
C LEU A 62 -7.02 5.62 9.72
N HIS A 63 -8.24 6.12 9.96
CA HIS A 63 -9.37 5.30 10.42
C HIS A 63 -9.67 4.12 9.49
N ASP A 64 -9.62 4.34 8.18
CA ASP A 64 -9.92 3.29 7.19
C ASP A 64 -8.68 2.48 6.79
N TRP A 65 -7.49 2.93 7.22
CA TRP A 65 -6.22 2.26 6.95
C TRP A 65 -5.88 1.23 8.02
N ILE A 66 -6.39 1.40 9.24
CA ILE A 66 -6.12 0.51 10.37
C ILE A 66 -7.40 -0.22 10.75
N ARG A 67 -7.36 -1.55 10.78
CA ARG A 67 -8.51 -2.37 11.15
C ARG A 67 -8.77 -2.30 12.64
N HIS A 68 -10.01 -2.00 13.01
CA HIS A 68 -10.46 -1.97 14.41
C HIS A 68 -10.39 -3.33 15.13
N THR A 69 -10.37 -4.44 14.37
CA THR A 69 -10.39 -5.80 14.93
C THR A 69 -9.08 -6.23 15.55
N ASP A 70 -7.95 -5.84 14.95
CA ASP A 70 -6.62 -6.32 15.30
C ASP A 70 -5.52 -5.25 15.24
N GLY A 71 -5.86 -4.02 14.88
CA GLY A 71 -4.92 -2.90 14.75
C GLY A 71 -3.96 -3.04 13.56
N MET A 72 -4.19 -4.00 12.66
CA MET A 72 -3.34 -4.23 11.50
C MET A 72 -3.72 -3.35 10.31
N LEU A 73 -2.81 -3.21 9.32
CA LEU A 73 -3.07 -2.43 8.12
C LEU A 73 -4.17 -3.10 7.28
N SER A 74 -5.17 -2.32 6.86
CA SER A 74 -6.16 -2.75 5.88
C SER A 74 -5.56 -2.77 4.48
N PHE A 75 -6.25 -3.39 3.52
CA PHE A 75 -5.84 -3.32 2.11
C PHE A 75 -5.74 -1.87 1.64
N LEU A 76 -6.66 -0.99 2.06
CA LEU A 76 -6.66 0.42 1.70
C LEU A 76 -5.43 1.17 2.26
N GLY A 77 -4.95 0.80 3.44
CA GLY A 77 -3.71 1.36 3.98
C GLY A 77 -2.44 0.81 3.32
N PHE A 78 -2.54 -0.33 2.63
CA PHE A 78 -1.43 -1.00 1.94
C PHE A 78 -1.20 -0.49 0.51
N VAL A 79 -2.25 -0.09 -0.20
CA VAL A 79 -2.18 0.47 -1.57
C VAL A 79 -2.02 1.99 -1.58
#